data_AF-A0A8J6U7Z3-F1
#
_entry.id   AF-A0A8J6U7Z3-F1
#
_cell.length_a   1.000
_cell.length_b   1.000
_cell.length_c   1.000
_cell.angle_alpha   90.00
_cell.angle_beta   90.00
_cell.angle_gamma   90.00
#
_symmetry.space_group_name_H-M   'P 1'
#
loop_
_entity.id
_entity.type
_entity.pdbx_description
1 polymer ?
#
loop_
_entity_poly.entity_id
_entity_poly.type
_entity_poly.pdbx_seq_one_letter_code
_entity_poly.pdbx_strand_id
1 'polypeptide(L)'
;MKIVFSLLLCSVVFLLQAQDMTFEKPNYKQIKRNIANEKSNLFYDILMQKYKNSDSTLNLNEKRHLYYGYTFQDTYSAYAISDYEDSLNVHFKNESHNPFVLQEIIRVSDSILKEKPFSLQTLNAQLYAFDKLGDQENFNKKITQAKIIFDALLSSGNGHSKQDAFYVIYTSHEYILLNYLGYQFGGQQSLIEHYDFLTIKNPTEELEGLYFDVSPCLNSLNSLFKN
;
A
#
# COMPACT_ATOMS: atom_id res chain seq x y z
N MET A 1 -70.85 -3.28 -15.64
CA MET A 1 -69.64 -4.06 -16.00
C MET A 1 -68.42 -3.27 -15.57
N LYS A 2 -67.58 -3.86 -14.71
CA LYS A 2 -66.45 -3.21 -14.05
C LYS A 2 -65.27 -3.09 -15.01
N ILE A 3 -64.69 -1.89 -15.08
CA ILE A 3 -63.48 -1.53 -15.82
C ILE A 3 -62.30 -2.22 -15.15
N VAL A 4 -61.50 -2.97 -15.91
CA VAL A 4 -60.19 -3.48 -15.46
C VAL A 4 -59.12 -2.78 -16.28
N PHE A 5 -58.51 -1.76 -15.68
CA PHE A 5 -57.29 -1.12 -16.17
C PHE A 5 -56.13 -2.01 -15.74
N SER A 6 -55.46 -2.68 -16.68
CA SER A 6 -54.22 -3.40 -16.39
C SER A 6 -53.09 -2.40 -16.18
N LEU A 7 -52.62 -2.28 -14.94
CA LEU A 7 -51.43 -1.52 -14.58
C LEU A 7 -50.21 -2.41 -14.88
N LEU A 8 -49.53 -2.13 -16.00
CA LEU A 8 -48.25 -2.75 -16.33
C LEU A 8 -47.16 -2.12 -15.43
N LEU A 9 -46.90 -2.76 -14.30
CA LEU A 9 -45.82 -2.38 -13.40
C LEU A 9 -44.49 -2.89 -13.98
N CYS A 10 -43.81 -2.05 -14.77
CA CYS A 10 -42.42 -2.27 -15.16
C CYS A 10 -41.53 -2.12 -13.91
N SER A 11 -41.29 -3.23 -13.21
CA SER A 11 -40.23 -3.32 -12.20
C SER A 11 -38.88 -3.44 -12.90
N VAL A 12 -38.25 -2.30 -13.20
CA VAL A 12 -36.81 -2.24 -13.47
C VAL A 12 -36.10 -2.46 -12.14
N VAL A 13 -35.79 -3.72 -11.85
CA VAL A 13 -34.88 -4.08 -10.75
C VAL A 13 -33.48 -3.69 -11.22
N PHE A 14 -32.96 -2.58 -10.72
CA PHE A 14 -31.54 -2.29 -10.77
C PHE A 14 -30.83 -3.39 -9.98
N LEU A 15 -30.20 -4.33 -10.68
CA LEU A 15 -29.23 -5.23 -10.09
C LEU A 15 -28.02 -4.37 -9.69
N LEU A 16 -28.01 -3.91 -8.45
CA LEU A 16 -26.78 -3.52 -7.77
C LEU A 16 -25.90 -4.76 -7.74
N GLN A 17 -24.94 -4.85 -8.66
CA GLN A 17 -23.85 -5.80 -8.50
C GLN A 17 -23.04 -5.33 -7.30
N ALA A 18 -23.29 -5.92 -6.14
CA ALA A 18 -22.26 -6.02 -5.12
C ALA A 18 -21.12 -6.77 -5.78
N GLN A 19 -20.08 -6.04 -6.20
CA GLN A 19 -18.85 -6.67 -6.64
C GLN A 19 -18.28 -7.31 -5.39
N ASP A 20 -18.42 -8.63 -5.27
CA ASP A 20 -17.66 -9.39 -4.29
C ASP A 20 -16.19 -9.05 -4.56
N MET A 21 -15.54 -8.37 -3.60
CA MET A 21 -14.12 -8.09 -3.71
C MET A 21 -13.40 -9.44 -3.71
N THR A 22 -12.96 -9.85 -4.88
CA THR A 22 -12.16 -11.06 -5.04
C THR A 22 -10.71 -10.70 -4.76
N PHE A 23 -10.17 -11.28 -3.68
CA PHE A 23 -8.76 -11.14 -3.37
C PHE A 23 -7.92 -12.02 -4.30
N GLU A 24 -6.81 -11.48 -4.77
CA GLU A 24 -5.88 -12.20 -5.63
C GLU A 24 -4.48 -12.21 -5.02
N LYS A 25 -3.95 -13.40 -4.75
CA LYS A 25 -2.56 -13.58 -4.33
C LYS A 25 -1.60 -13.16 -5.45
N PRO A 26 -0.52 -12.41 -5.17
CA PRO A 26 0.43 -12.00 -6.20
C PRO A 26 1.15 -13.20 -6.81
N ASN A 27 1.02 -13.38 -8.12
CA ASN A 27 1.82 -14.36 -8.86
C ASN A 27 3.19 -13.77 -9.20
N TYR A 28 4.13 -13.81 -8.25
CA TYR A 28 5.48 -13.26 -8.39
C TYR A 28 6.24 -13.75 -9.64
N LYS A 29 6.07 -15.02 -10.04
CA LYS A 29 6.69 -15.56 -11.27
C LYS A 29 6.12 -14.91 -12.54
N GLN A 30 4.82 -14.64 -12.58
CA GLN A 30 4.19 -13.95 -13.70
C GLN A 30 4.55 -12.46 -13.70
N ILE A 31 4.48 -11.81 -12.55
CA ILE A 31 4.84 -10.40 -12.36
C ILE A 31 6.28 -10.17 -12.84
N LYS A 32 7.25 -10.98 -12.39
CA LYS A 32 8.66 -10.89 -12.83
C LYS A 32 8.81 -10.95 -14.36
N ARG A 33 8.06 -11.85 -15.02
CA ARG A 33 8.10 -11.98 -16.48
C ARG A 33 7.49 -10.79 -17.20
N ASN A 34 6.38 -10.27 -16.70
CA ASN A 34 5.67 -9.14 -17.30
C ASN A 34 6.48 -7.84 -17.18
N ILE A 35 7.04 -7.57 -16.01
CA ILE A 35 7.77 -6.32 -15.73
C ILE A 35 9.11 -6.22 -16.47
N ALA A 36 9.69 -7.35 -16.89
CA ALA A 36 10.94 -7.41 -17.65
C ALA A 36 10.73 -7.26 -19.18
N ASN A 37 9.48 -7.29 -19.66
CA ASN A 37 9.19 -7.21 -21.09
C ASN A 37 8.95 -5.75 -21.51
N GLU A 38 9.93 -5.13 -22.16
CA GLU A 38 9.87 -3.74 -22.66
C GLU A 38 8.70 -3.45 -23.61
N LYS A 39 8.13 -4.48 -24.26
CA LYS A 39 6.96 -4.33 -25.15
C LYS A 39 5.63 -4.45 -24.42
N SER A 40 5.64 -4.82 -23.15
CA SER A 40 4.43 -4.92 -22.33
C SER A 40 4.05 -3.56 -21.78
N ASN A 41 2.75 -3.29 -21.68
CA ASN A 41 2.23 -2.17 -20.89
C ASN A 41 2.53 -2.31 -19.38
N LEU A 42 3.00 -3.49 -18.94
CA LEU A 42 3.41 -3.77 -17.58
C LEU A 42 4.93 -3.65 -17.39
N PHE A 43 5.69 -3.18 -18.39
CA PHE A 43 7.12 -2.95 -18.25
C PHE A 43 7.42 -2.02 -17.07
N TYR A 44 8.40 -2.39 -16.24
CA TYR A 44 8.59 -1.75 -14.95
C TYR A 44 8.80 -0.24 -15.02
N ASP A 45 9.65 0.21 -15.94
CA ASP A 45 9.99 1.64 -16.05
C ASP A 45 8.78 2.49 -16.44
N ILE A 46 7.88 1.96 -17.29
CA ILE A 46 6.63 2.63 -17.64
C ILE A 46 5.73 2.77 -16.41
N LEU A 47 5.57 1.69 -15.64
CA LEU A 47 4.76 1.71 -14.43
C LEU A 47 5.33 2.67 -13.37
N MET A 48 6.65 2.65 -13.18
CA MET A 48 7.35 3.52 -12.24
C MET A 48 7.27 4.99 -12.67
N GLN A 49 7.36 5.28 -13.97
CA GLN A 49 7.18 6.63 -14.49
C GLN A 49 5.76 7.15 -14.23
N LYS A 50 4.73 6.34 -14.50
CA LYS A 50 3.33 6.67 -14.17
C LYS A 50 3.17 6.97 -12.68
N TYR A 51 3.74 6.14 -11.80
CA TYR A 51 3.71 6.36 -10.35
C TYR A 51 4.38 7.66 -9.93
N LYS A 52 5.59 7.95 -10.45
CA LYS A 52 6.32 9.20 -10.16
C LYS A 52 5.52 10.43 -10.60
N ASN A 53 4.79 10.33 -11.71
CA ASN A 53 3.91 11.38 -12.20
C ASN A 53 2.55 11.45 -11.48
N SER A 54 2.32 10.62 -10.46
CA SER A 54 1.04 10.52 -9.75
C SER A 54 -0.13 10.25 -10.70
N ASP A 55 0.09 9.40 -11.70
CA ASP A 55 -0.91 9.06 -12.71
C ASP A 55 -2.03 8.21 -12.11
N SER A 56 -3.22 8.80 -11.97
CA SER A 56 -4.40 8.14 -11.40
C SER A 56 -5.05 7.12 -12.35
N THR A 57 -4.60 7.02 -13.59
CA THR A 57 -5.15 6.11 -14.62
C THR A 57 -4.63 4.67 -14.50
N LEU A 58 -3.63 4.44 -13.64
CA LEU A 58 -3.14 3.08 -13.35
C LEU A 58 -4.29 2.17 -12.92
N ASN A 59 -4.55 1.11 -13.69
CA ASN A 59 -5.52 0.10 -13.32
C ASN A 59 -4.96 -0.84 -12.24
N LEU A 60 -5.83 -1.64 -11.61
CA LEU A 60 -5.41 -2.51 -10.50
C LEU A 60 -4.28 -3.49 -10.89
N ASN A 61 -4.33 -4.06 -12.10
CA ASN A 61 -3.30 -4.97 -12.57
C ASN A 61 -1.94 -4.26 -12.70
N GLU A 62 -1.93 -3.04 -13.25
CA GLU A 62 -0.72 -2.21 -13.33
C GLU A 62 -0.19 -1.84 -11.93
N LYS A 63 -1.07 -1.46 -10.99
CA LYS A 63 -0.69 -1.15 -9.59
C LYS A 63 -0.06 -2.36 -8.88
N ARG A 64 -0.63 -3.55 -9.06
CA ARG A 64 -0.08 -4.81 -8.52
C ARG A 64 1.29 -5.12 -9.13
N HIS A 65 1.45 -4.98 -10.44
CA HIS A 65 2.75 -5.19 -11.11
C HIS A 65 3.81 -4.17 -10.69
N LEU A 66 3.41 -2.92 -10.48
CA LEU A 66 4.29 -1.87 -9.98
C LEU A 66 4.76 -2.18 -8.55
N TYR A 67 3.82 -2.43 -7.64
CA TYR A 67 4.11 -2.60 -6.22
C TYR A 67 4.89 -3.89 -5.94
N TYR A 68 4.35 -5.04 -6.35
CA TYR A 68 5.01 -6.33 -6.14
C TYR A 68 6.23 -6.51 -7.03
N GLY A 69 6.24 -5.91 -8.22
CA GLY A 69 7.38 -5.97 -9.14
C GLY A 69 8.60 -5.20 -8.64
N TYR A 70 8.43 -4.28 -7.69
CA TYR A 70 9.57 -3.59 -7.07
C TYR A 70 10.52 -4.55 -6.37
N THR A 71 10.01 -5.66 -5.85
CA THR A 71 10.81 -6.70 -5.17
C THR A 71 11.87 -7.36 -6.05
N PHE A 72 11.80 -7.17 -7.38
CA PHE A 72 12.78 -7.68 -8.34
C PHE A 72 13.76 -6.63 -8.84
N GLN A 73 13.64 -5.38 -8.40
CA GLN A 73 14.57 -4.32 -8.80
C GLN A 73 15.82 -4.38 -7.93
N ASP A 74 16.97 -4.04 -8.51
CA ASP A 74 18.26 -4.09 -7.81
C ASP A 74 18.32 -3.13 -6.60
N THR A 75 17.48 -2.09 -6.61
CA THR A 75 17.37 -1.10 -5.53
C THR A 75 16.46 -1.54 -4.38
N TYR A 76 15.76 -2.67 -4.51
CA TYR A 76 14.88 -3.15 -3.45
C TYR A 76 15.68 -3.72 -2.29
N SER A 77 15.43 -3.17 -1.11
CA SER A 77 15.91 -3.70 0.15
C SER A 77 14.83 -3.53 1.20
N ALA A 78 14.32 -4.66 1.70
CA ALA A 78 13.22 -4.66 2.66
C ALA A 78 13.60 -4.02 4.01
N TYR A 79 14.90 -4.04 4.36
CA TYR A 79 15.45 -3.60 5.64
C TYR A 79 16.45 -2.44 5.53
N ALA A 80 16.65 -1.88 4.34
CA ALA A 80 17.50 -0.69 4.20
C ALA A 80 16.89 0.47 5.00
N ILE A 81 17.70 1.08 5.84
CA ILE A 81 17.40 2.33 6.52
C ILE A 81 18.00 3.44 5.66
N SER A 82 17.22 4.44 5.29
CA SER A 82 17.77 5.61 4.60
C SER A 82 18.57 6.46 5.59
N ASP A 83 19.70 7.02 5.17
CA ASP A 83 20.53 7.95 5.98
C ASP A 83 19.74 9.18 6.45
N TYR A 84 18.60 9.43 5.83
CA TYR A 84 17.70 10.54 6.10
C TYR A 84 16.58 10.21 7.12
N GLU A 85 16.38 8.94 7.50
CA GLU A 85 15.29 8.54 8.41
C GLU A 85 15.40 9.18 9.80
N ASP A 86 16.61 9.29 10.35
CA ASP A 86 16.85 9.95 11.64
C ASP A 86 16.50 11.43 11.60
N SER A 87 16.87 12.12 10.52
CA SER A 87 16.51 13.53 10.31
C SER A 87 14.99 13.71 10.26
N LEU A 88 14.27 12.84 9.51
CA LEU A 88 12.82 12.89 9.43
C LEU A 88 12.17 12.73 10.82
N ASN A 89 12.66 11.78 11.62
CA ASN A 89 12.17 11.53 12.97
C ASN A 89 12.39 12.72 13.91
N VAL A 90 13.53 13.42 13.80
CA VAL A 90 13.82 14.64 14.58
C VAL A 90 12.85 15.76 14.23
N HIS A 91 12.60 15.99 12.94
CA HIS A 91 11.69 17.05 12.50
C HIS A 91 10.24 16.77 12.90
N PHE A 92 9.80 15.51 12.84
CA PHE A 92 8.43 15.11 13.25
C PHE A 92 8.15 15.24 14.74
N LYS A 93 9.17 15.09 15.59
CA LYS A 93 9.05 15.24 17.05
C LYS A 93 9.10 16.69 17.51
N ASN A 94 9.47 17.62 16.64
CA ASN A 94 9.54 19.02 16.99
C ASN A 94 8.12 19.62 17.05
N GLU A 95 7.69 20.08 18.22
CA GLU A 95 6.34 20.64 18.43
C GLU A 95 6.08 21.91 17.61
N SER A 96 7.15 22.62 17.24
CA SER A 96 7.12 23.81 16.39
C SER A 96 6.99 23.41 14.92
N HIS A 97 5.76 23.15 14.47
CA HIS A 97 5.39 22.90 13.07
C HIS A 97 5.34 24.20 12.25
N ASN A 98 6.39 25.02 12.36
CA ASN A 98 6.49 26.24 11.56
C ASN A 98 6.82 25.90 10.09
N PRO A 99 6.58 26.82 9.14
CA PRO A 99 6.76 26.53 7.71
C PRO A 99 8.17 26.05 7.31
N PHE A 100 9.22 26.49 8.00
CA PHE A 100 10.59 26.06 7.72
C PHE A 100 10.80 24.57 8.06
N VAL A 101 10.30 24.12 9.22
CA VAL A 101 10.37 22.71 9.62
C VAL A 101 9.55 21.83 8.65
N LEU A 102 8.38 22.31 8.21
CA LEU A 102 7.53 21.58 7.25
C LEU A 102 8.20 21.43 5.88
N GLN A 103 8.88 22.48 5.38
CA GLN A 103 9.66 22.41 4.15
C GLN A 103 10.84 21.44 4.27
N GLU A 104 11.50 21.39 5.43
CA GLU A 104 12.58 20.45 5.67
C GLU A 104 12.09 19.00 5.71
N ILE A 105 10.93 18.74 6.33
CA ILE A 105 10.24 17.44 6.24
C ILE A 105 10.05 17.02 4.79
N ILE A 106 9.57 17.93 3.92
CA ILE A 106 9.37 17.64 2.49
C ILE A 106 10.69 17.27 1.82
N ARG A 107 11.75 18.08 2.03
CA ARG A 107 13.08 17.88 1.42
C ARG A 107 13.72 16.55 1.83
N VAL A 108 13.68 16.22 3.12
CA VAL A 108 14.20 14.97 3.67
C VAL A 108 13.39 13.79 3.14
N SER A 109 12.06 13.92 3.13
CA SER A 109 11.15 12.90 2.60
C SER A 109 11.37 12.62 1.11
N ASP A 110 11.62 13.65 0.29
CA ASP A 110 11.94 13.47 -1.13
C ASP A 110 13.23 12.68 -1.35
N SER A 111 14.19 12.77 -0.41
CA SER A 111 15.43 12.00 -0.47
C SER A 111 15.17 10.54 -0.13
N ILE A 112 14.42 10.28 0.95
CA ILE A 112 14.00 8.92 1.33
C ILE A 112 13.17 8.27 0.22
N LEU A 113 12.23 8.98 -0.41
CA LEU A 113 11.37 8.42 -1.46
C LEU A 113 12.11 8.13 -2.77
N LYS A 114 13.31 8.67 -2.99
CA LYS A 114 14.16 8.24 -4.13
C LYS A 114 14.71 6.83 -3.91
N GLU A 115 15.04 6.49 -2.66
CA GLU A 115 15.58 5.19 -2.26
C GLU A 115 14.47 4.17 -1.96
N LYS A 116 13.39 4.63 -1.31
CA LYS A 116 12.26 3.83 -0.84
C LYS A 116 10.96 4.42 -1.40
N PRO A 117 10.69 4.27 -2.71
CA PRO A 117 9.58 4.95 -3.41
C PRO A 117 8.20 4.59 -2.88
N PHE A 118 8.08 3.44 -2.22
CA PHE A 118 6.82 2.97 -1.63
C PHE A 118 6.79 3.09 -0.10
N SER A 119 7.64 3.91 0.52
CA SER A 119 7.57 4.17 1.95
C SER A 119 6.29 4.93 2.31
N LEU A 120 5.27 4.20 2.77
CA LEU A 120 4.00 4.80 3.21
C LEU A 120 4.18 5.74 4.41
N GLN A 121 5.15 5.48 5.29
CA GLN A 121 5.48 6.37 6.41
C GLN A 121 5.98 7.73 5.89
N THR A 122 6.87 7.71 4.90
CA THR A 122 7.44 8.92 4.30
C THR A 122 6.41 9.67 3.46
N LEU A 123 5.52 8.96 2.76
CA LEU A 123 4.38 9.57 2.08
C LEU A 123 3.44 10.26 3.07
N ASN A 124 3.12 9.62 4.20
CA ASN A 124 2.31 10.20 5.27
C ASN A 124 2.98 11.46 5.86
N ALA A 125 4.30 11.45 5.99
CA ALA A 125 5.06 12.62 6.42
C ALA A 125 4.90 13.83 5.47
N GLN A 126 4.99 13.60 4.15
CA GLN A 126 4.76 14.64 3.15
C GLN A 126 3.31 15.11 3.13
N LEU A 127 2.34 14.19 3.27
CA LEU A 127 0.92 14.54 3.35
C LEU A 127 0.64 15.49 4.52
N TYR A 128 1.19 15.19 5.69
CA TYR A 128 1.09 16.08 6.84
C TYR A 128 1.71 17.46 6.55
N ALA A 129 2.91 17.51 5.97
CA ALA A 129 3.58 18.77 5.69
C ALA A 129 2.83 19.63 4.64
N PHE A 130 2.37 19.01 3.55
CA PHE A 130 1.60 19.71 2.51
C PHE A 130 0.24 20.20 3.02
N ASP A 131 -0.46 19.42 3.85
CA ASP A 131 -1.71 19.85 4.52
C ASP A 131 -1.47 21.11 5.37
N LYS A 132 -0.44 21.10 6.22
CA LYS A 132 -0.11 22.24 7.09
C LYS A 132 0.35 23.49 6.32
N LEU A 133 0.95 23.31 5.15
CA LEU A 133 1.36 24.41 4.28
C LEU A 133 0.23 24.89 3.35
N GLY A 134 -0.91 24.19 3.28
CA GLY A 134 -1.99 24.48 2.35
C GLY A 134 -1.66 24.16 0.89
N ASP A 135 -0.65 23.33 0.63
CA ASP A 135 -0.24 22.91 -0.72
C ASP A 135 -1.09 21.74 -1.22
N GLN A 136 -2.32 22.07 -1.62
CA GLN A 136 -3.30 21.06 -2.04
C GLN A 136 -2.87 20.29 -3.30
N GLU A 137 -2.10 20.91 -4.19
CA GLU A 137 -1.66 20.27 -5.43
C GLU A 137 -0.73 19.10 -5.12
N ASN A 138 0.32 19.33 -4.33
CA ASN A 138 1.26 18.28 -3.97
C ASN A 138 0.64 17.29 -2.98
N PHE A 139 -0.24 17.73 -2.09
CA PHE A 139 -1.05 16.83 -1.26
C PHE A 139 -1.80 15.79 -2.12
N ASN A 140 -2.53 16.24 -3.15
CA ASN A 140 -3.30 15.36 -4.03
C ASN A 140 -2.43 14.37 -4.82
N LYS A 141 -1.23 14.80 -5.24
CA LYS A 141 -0.24 13.91 -5.87
C LYS A 141 0.18 12.79 -4.91
N LYS A 142 0.49 13.12 -3.66
CA LYS A 142 0.88 12.14 -2.63
C LYS A 142 -0.25 11.21 -2.24
N ILE A 143 -1.50 11.70 -2.18
CA ILE A 143 -2.68 10.85 -2.00
C ILE A 143 -2.79 9.83 -3.14
N THR A 144 -2.56 10.26 -4.38
CA THR A 144 -2.62 9.36 -5.54
C THR A 144 -1.55 8.26 -5.46
N GLN A 145 -0.32 8.62 -5.08
CA GLN A 145 0.76 7.67 -4.85
C GLN A 145 0.44 6.68 -3.72
N ALA A 146 -0.03 7.16 -2.57
CA ALA A 146 -0.44 6.30 -1.46
C ALA A 146 -1.58 5.36 -1.86
N LYS A 147 -2.58 5.86 -2.60
CA LYS A 147 -3.70 5.06 -3.10
C LYS A 147 -3.24 3.93 -4.02
N ILE A 148 -2.27 4.18 -4.90
CA ILE A 148 -1.70 3.13 -5.76
C ILE A 148 -1.13 1.97 -4.93
N ILE A 149 -0.45 2.26 -3.83
CA ILE A 149 0.12 1.26 -2.92
C ILE A 149 -1.00 0.53 -2.16
N PHE A 150 -1.96 1.27 -1.59
CA PHE A 150 -3.08 0.68 -0.86
C PHE A 150 -3.98 -0.19 -1.74
N ASP A 151 -4.27 0.22 -2.98
CA ASP A 151 -5.04 -0.58 -3.93
C ASP A 151 -4.35 -1.93 -4.20
N ALA A 152 -3.02 -1.96 -4.31
CA ALA A 152 -2.27 -3.22 -4.45
C ALA A 152 -2.37 -4.08 -3.18
N LEU A 153 -2.13 -3.48 -2.00
CA LEU A 153 -2.22 -4.16 -0.70
C LEU A 153 -3.61 -4.77 -0.45
N LEU A 154 -4.67 -3.96 -0.54
CA LEU A 154 -6.04 -4.35 -0.25
C LEU A 154 -6.61 -5.34 -1.26
N SER A 155 -6.04 -5.40 -2.48
CA SER A 155 -6.44 -6.40 -3.48
C SER A 155 -5.90 -7.81 -3.20
N SER A 156 -5.00 -7.98 -2.24
CA SER A 156 -4.30 -9.25 -2.03
C SER A 156 -4.94 -10.19 -1.02
N GLY A 157 -5.75 -9.67 -0.11
CA GLY A 157 -6.35 -10.42 0.99
C GLY A 157 -7.17 -9.53 1.92
N ASN A 158 -7.68 -10.12 3.00
CA ASN A 158 -8.33 -9.41 4.12
C ASN A 158 -7.58 -9.60 5.45
N GLY A 159 -6.55 -10.42 5.49
CA GLY A 159 -5.74 -10.70 6.67
C GLY A 159 -6.40 -11.60 7.71
N HIS A 160 -7.61 -12.12 7.51
CA HIS A 160 -8.31 -12.89 8.55
C HIS A 160 -7.79 -14.33 8.70
N SER A 161 -7.04 -14.82 7.71
CA SER A 161 -6.45 -16.16 7.71
C SER A 161 -5.11 -16.14 6.97
N LYS A 162 -4.28 -17.18 7.14
CA LYS A 162 -3.08 -17.38 6.28
C LYS A 162 -3.45 -17.46 4.79
N GLN A 163 -4.60 -18.05 4.47
CA GLN A 163 -5.06 -18.17 3.09
C GLN A 163 -5.41 -16.81 2.49
N ASP A 164 -5.93 -15.89 3.29
CA ASP A 164 -6.39 -14.56 2.87
C ASP A 164 -5.47 -13.44 3.38
N ALA A 165 -4.21 -13.76 3.67
CA ALA A 165 -3.23 -12.82 4.20
C ALA A 165 -3.01 -11.62 3.25
N PHE A 166 -2.71 -10.46 3.81
CA PHE A 166 -2.24 -9.32 3.02
C PHE A 166 -0.80 -9.56 2.57
N TYR A 167 -0.48 -9.30 1.30
CA TYR A 167 0.90 -9.44 0.80
C TYR A 167 1.62 -8.10 0.85
N VAL A 168 2.70 -8.04 1.62
CA VAL A 168 3.51 -6.82 1.83
C VAL A 168 4.92 -6.98 1.28
N ILE A 169 5.55 -5.86 0.90
CA ILE A 169 6.96 -5.83 0.48
C ILE A 169 7.87 -5.17 1.52
N TYR A 170 7.29 -4.58 2.56
CA TYR A 170 7.97 -4.01 3.72
C TYR A 170 7.18 -4.40 4.96
N THR A 171 7.85 -4.77 6.04
CA THR A 171 7.20 -5.06 7.33
C THR A 171 6.51 -3.82 7.90
N SER A 172 7.04 -2.61 7.62
CA SER A 172 6.37 -1.36 8.00
C SER A 172 4.98 -1.19 7.38
N HIS A 173 4.69 -1.85 6.25
CA HIS A 173 3.36 -1.80 5.63
C HIS A 173 2.31 -2.56 6.42
N GLU A 174 2.70 -3.54 7.23
CA GLU A 174 1.78 -4.32 8.06
C GLU A 174 1.11 -3.40 9.10
N TYR A 175 1.93 -2.64 9.82
CA TYR A 175 1.48 -1.68 10.83
C TYR A 175 0.70 -0.51 10.23
N ILE A 176 1.13 0.00 9.06
CA ILE A 176 0.42 1.09 8.40
C ILE A 176 -0.93 0.61 7.85
N LEU A 177 -0.99 -0.58 7.27
CA LEU A 177 -2.23 -1.16 6.78
C LEU A 177 -3.19 -1.48 7.93
N LEU A 178 -2.68 -2.02 9.04
CA LEU A 178 -3.43 -2.22 10.27
C LEU A 178 -4.14 -0.94 10.72
N ASN A 179 -3.38 0.17 10.80
CA ASN A 179 -3.91 1.48 11.17
C ASN A 179 -4.90 2.02 10.12
N TYR A 180 -4.62 1.81 8.82
CA TYR A 180 -5.50 2.23 7.73
C TYR A 180 -6.87 1.53 7.79
N LEU A 181 -6.90 0.26 8.20
CA LEU A 181 -8.12 -0.52 8.42
C LEU A 181 -8.87 -0.15 9.71
N GLY A 182 -8.37 0.83 10.48
CA GLY A 182 -8.99 1.28 11.73
C GLY A 182 -8.60 0.48 12.97
N TYR A 183 -7.63 -0.43 12.86
CA TYR A 183 -7.11 -1.20 13.99
C TYR A 183 -5.87 -0.53 14.59
N GLN A 184 -5.50 -0.94 15.79
CA GLN A 184 -4.24 -0.57 16.44
C GLN A 184 -3.49 -1.83 16.82
N PHE A 185 -2.16 -1.79 16.77
CA PHE A 185 -1.34 -2.93 17.16
C PHE A 185 -1.55 -3.30 18.62
N GLY A 186 -1.82 -4.58 18.87
CA GLY A 186 -2.10 -5.16 20.19
C GLY A 186 -0.87 -5.53 21.00
N GLY A 187 0.33 -5.31 20.46
CA GLY A 187 1.59 -5.49 21.19
C GLY A 187 2.21 -6.89 21.06
N GLN A 188 1.61 -7.79 20.28
CA GLN A 188 2.20 -9.10 19.98
C GLN A 188 2.31 -9.31 18.48
N GLN A 189 3.50 -9.69 18.04
CA GLN A 189 3.79 -10.15 16.69
C GLN A 189 4.32 -11.59 16.76
N SER A 190 3.84 -12.46 15.88
CA SER A 190 4.35 -13.82 15.74
C SER A 190 4.65 -14.14 14.28
N LEU A 191 5.89 -14.54 13.98
CA LEU A 191 6.24 -15.08 12.67
C LEU A 191 5.91 -16.58 12.62
N ILE A 192 5.01 -16.96 11.72
CA ILE A 192 4.54 -18.32 11.49
C ILE A 192 4.82 -18.69 10.04
N GLU A 193 5.86 -19.51 9.81
CA GLU A 193 6.39 -19.81 8.48
C GLU A 193 6.89 -18.55 7.77
N HIS A 194 6.13 -18.03 6.81
CA HIS A 194 6.39 -16.79 6.07
C HIS A 194 5.27 -15.75 6.28
N TYR A 195 4.39 -16.00 7.26
CA TYR A 195 3.32 -15.10 7.64
C TYR A 195 3.65 -14.43 8.97
N ASP A 196 3.61 -13.12 9.01
CA ASP A 196 3.56 -12.38 10.26
C ASP A 196 2.09 -12.24 10.71
N PHE A 197 1.84 -12.52 11.98
CA PHE A 197 0.55 -12.29 12.63
C PHE A 197 0.69 -11.15 13.63
N LEU A 198 -0.03 -10.05 13.41
CA LEU A 198 -0.09 -8.90 14.31
C LEU A 198 -1.41 -8.91 15.08
N THR A 199 -1.36 -8.93 16.40
CA THR A 199 -2.56 -8.80 17.23
C THR A 199 -3.16 -7.40 17.12
N ILE A 200 -4.46 -7.28 17.34
CA ILE A 200 -5.14 -5.98 17.46
C ILE A 200 -5.40 -5.63 18.93
N LYS A 201 -5.34 -4.35 19.27
CA LYS A 201 -5.44 -3.87 20.67
C LYS A 201 -6.78 -4.17 21.34
N ASN A 202 -7.86 -4.17 20.57
CA ASN A 202 -9.21 -4.48 21.03
C ASN A 202 -9.76 -5.65 20.22
N PRO A 203 -9.31 -6.89 20.48
CA PRO A 203 -9.72 -8.06 19.70
C PRO A 203 -11.19 -8.41 19.98
N THR A 204 -11.83 -9.05 19.01
CA THR A 204 -13.13 -9.70 19.19
C THR A 204 -12.94 -11.22 19.20
N GLU A 205 -13.97 -11.98 19.58
CA GLU A 205 -13.95 -13.45 19.46
C GLU A 205 -13.72 -13.91 18.01
N GLU A 206 -14.08 -13.08 17.03
CA GLU A 206 -13.97 -13.39 15.60
C GLU A 206 -12.66 -12.88 14.97
N LEU A 207 -11.97 -11.92 15.60
CA LEU A 207 -10.79 -11.27 15.04
C LEU A 207 -9.79 -10.85 16.13
N GLU A 208 -8.77 -11.67 16.32
CA GLU A 208 -7.68 -11.42 17.27
C GLU A 208 -6.53 -10.59 16.67
N GLY A 209 -6.37 -10.64 15.35
CA GLY A 209 -5.22 -10.11 14.64
C GLY A 209 -5.34 -10.28 13.13
N LEU A 210 -4.33 -9.81 12.40
CA LEU A 210 -4.25 -9.93 10.95
C LEU A 210 -2.97 -10.66 10.53
N TYR A 211 -3.10 -11.47 9.47
CA TYR A 211 -2.03 -12.18 8.80
C TYR A 211 -1.49 -11.39 7.61
N PHE A 212 -0.16 -11.34 7.53
CA PHE A 212 0.58 -10.68 6.46
C PHE A 212 1.59 -11.66 5.88
N ASP A 213 1.57 -11.88 4.56
CA ASP A 213 2.63 -12.61 3.86
C ASP A 213 3.84 -11.68 3.66
N VAL A 214 4.94 -12.04 4.33
CA VAL A 214 6.21 -11.30 4.33
C VAL A 214 7.29 -12.02 3.52
N SER A 215 6.91 -12.93 2.61
CA SER A 215 7.85 -13.66 1.77
C SER A 215 8.85 -12.77 1.05
N PRO A 216 8.49 -11.60 0.47
CA PRO A 216 9.46 -10.70 -0.14
C PRO A 216 10.52 -10.20 0.84
N CYS A 217 10.11 -9.85 2.06
CA CYS A 217 11.00 -9.38 3.12
C CYS A 217 11.98 -10.49 3.50
N LEU A 218 11.49 -11.70 3.78
CA LEU A 218 12.34 -12.85 4.12
C LEU A 218 13.30 -13.23 2.99
N ASN A 219 12.87 -13.13 1.73
CA ASN A 219 13.74 -13.35 0.58
C ASN A 219 14.85 -12.30 0.48
N SER A 220 14.52 -11.03 0.71
CA SER A 220 15.50 -9.93 0.76
C SER A 220 16.48 -10.08 1.93
N LEU A 221 16.03 -10.58 3.08
CA LEU A 221 16.92 -10.88 4.22
C LEU A 221 17.91 -12.00 3.87
N ASN A 222 17.38 -13.08 3.29
CA ASN A 222 18.18 -14.24 2.93
C ASN A 222 19.23 -13.96 1.85
N SER A 223 19.03 -12.98 0.97
CA SER A 223 20.05 -12.60 -0.02
C SER A 223 21.24 -11.86 0.60
N LEU A 224 21.05 -11.15 1.73
CA LEU A 224 22.13 -10.44 2.43
C LEU A 224 23.16 -11.41 3.04
N PHE A 225 22.74 -12.61 3.44
CA PHE A 225 23.61 -13.62 4.05
C PHE A 225 24.26 -14.59 3.06
N LYS A 226 23.96 -14.45 1.75
CA LYS A 226 24.52 -15.30 0.69
C LYS A 226 25.76 -14.70 0.00
N ASN A 227 26.16 -13.50 0.41
CA ASN A 227 27.33 -12.78 -0.11
C ASN A 227 28.53 -12.93 0.83
#